data_AF-A0A482ZQP4-F1
#
_entry.id   AF-A0A482ZQP4-F1
#
_cell.length_a   1.000
_cell.length_b   1.000
_cell.length_c   1.000
_cell.angle_alpha   90.00
_cell.angle_beta   90.00
_cell.angle_gamma   90.00
#
_symmetry.space_group_name_H-M   'P 1'
#
loop_
_entity.id
_entity.type
_entity.pdbx_description
1 polymer ?
#
loop_
_entity_poly.entity_id
_entity_poly.type
_entity_poly.pdbx_seq_one_letter_code
_entity_poly.pdbx_strand_id
1 'polypeptide(L)'
;MIKNTLSFVTAFTLAASVMAGGDDRDAGPVESLEALAPNVEKSAGNQAPEELKLTVGGKTVSINAHIACQSKLGLSESNISVFRKAQAGGYLYNTGPIDSLGTVFSPARWDDYFSCIDANGG
;
A
#
# COMPACT_ATOMS: atom_id res chain seq x y z
N MET A 1 -26.82 21.24 55.81
CA MET A 1 -27.04 21.23 54.35
C MET A 1 -26.58 22.57 53.79
N ILE A 2 -25.35 22.67 53.29
CA ILE A 2 -24.90 23.66 52.29
C ILE A 2 -23.77 22.96 51.52
N LYS A 3 -23.90 22.93 50.20
CA LYS A 3 -22.97 22.35 49.24
C LYS A 3 -22.09 23.46 48.65
N ASN A 4 -20.79 23.17 48.59
CA ASN A 4 -19.84 23.34 47.47
C ASN A 4 -19.78 24.67 46.67
N THR A 5 -18.56 25.22 46.53
CA THR A 5 -17.81 25.43 45.26
C THR A 5 -16.44 26.06 45.57
N LEU A 6 -15.31 25.36 45.33
CA LEU A 6 -14.41 25.42 44.15
C LEU A 6 -13.80 26.81 43.89
N SER A 7 -12.53 27.01 43.55
CA SER A 7 -11.26 26.25 43.59
C SER A 7 -10.19 27.29 43.17
N PHE A 8 -9.02 27.28 43.82
CA PHE A 8 -7.92 28.19 43.49
C PHE A 8 -7.32 27.85 42.12
N VAL A 9 -7.21 28.87 41.26
CA VAL A 9 -6.48 28.83 40.00
C VAL A 9 -4.99 28.64 40.29
N THR A 10 -4.40 27.56 39.81
CA THR A 10 -2.94 27.40 39.76
C THR A 10 -2.55 26.94 38.36
N ALA A 11 -2.00 27.87 37.58
CA ALA A 11 -1.40 27.59 36.28
C ALA A 11 -0.06 26.88 36.51
N PHE A 12 0.07 25.65 36.04
CA PHE A 12 1.35 24.95 35.94
C PHE A 12 1.84 25.04 34.50
N THR A 13 2.74 25.98 34.23
CA THR A 13 3.49 26.04 32.97
C THR A 13 4.68 25.09 33.07
N LEU A 14 4.58 23.93 32.43
CA LEU A 14 5.69 22.99 32.25
C LEU A 14 6.63 23.52 31.17
N ALA A 15 7.74 24.14 31.59
CA ALA A 15 8.87 24.43 30.72
C ALA A 15 9.76 23.17 30.65
N ALA A 16 9.76 22.50 29.51
CA ALA A 16 10.77 21.49 29.18
C ALA A 16 11.62 22.03 28.02
N SER A 17 12.70 22.71 28.35
CA SER A 17 13.75 23.08 27.40
C SER A 17 14.64 21.86 27.18
N VAL A 18 14.37 21.08 26.14
CA VAL A 18 15.35 20.15 25.56
C VAL A 18 16.17 20.92 24.53
N MET A 19 17.45 21.15 24.82
CA MET A 19 18.43 21.65 23.86
C MET A 19 19.16 20.42 23.29
N ALA A 20 18.65 19.86 22.21
CA ALA A 20 19.39 18.88 21.41
C ALA A 20 20.26 19.64 20.40
N GLY A 21 21.56 19.36 20.43
CA GLY A 21 22.61 20.07 19.71
C GLY A 21 22.42 20.09 18.19
N GLY A 22 22.87 21.19 17.60
CA GLY A 22 22.81 21.47 16.18
C GLY A 22 23.57 20.44 15.34
N ASP A 23 22.87 19.94 14.33
CA ASP A 23 23.43 19.59 13.04
C ASP A 23 22.80 20.55 12.01
N ASP A 24 23.46 21.69 11.79
CA ASP A 24 23.07 22.76 10.86
C ASP A 24 23.34 22.35 9.40
N ARG A 25 22.74 21.25 8.95
CA ARG A 25 22.95 20.73 7.59
C ARG A 25 21.72 20.48 6.74
N ASP A 26 20.48 20.73 7.18
CA ASP A 26 19.30 20.56 6.30
C ASP A 26 18.07 21.43 6.64
N ALA A 27 18.26 22.74 6.88
CA ALA A 27 17.13 23.69 6.82
C ALA A 27 16.88 24.15 5.37
N GLY A 28 16.76 23.21 4.44
CA GLY A 28 16.09 23.45 3.17
C GLY A 28 14.58 23.56 3.43
N PRO A 29 13.79 24.26 2.59
CA PRO A 29 12.35 24.17 2.66
C PRO A 29 11.96 22.68 2.57
N VAL A 30 11.42 22.12 3.65
CA VAL A 30 10.59 20.94 3.50
C VAL A 30 9.37 21.42 2.75
N GLU A 31 9.43 21.36 1.42
CA GLU A 31 8.26 21.43 0.57
C GLU A 31 7.30 20.40 1.15
N SER A 32 6.25 20.90 1.79
CA SER A 32 5.10 20.12 2.19
C SER A 32 4.81 19.15 1.06
N LEU A 33 4.78 17.86 1.39
CA LEU A 33 4.57 16.75 0.46
C LEU A 33 3.10 16.74 0.02
N GLU A 34 2.66 17.87 -0.53
CA GLU A 34 1.31 18.26 -0.85
C GLU A 34 1.27 18.71 -2.30
N ALA A 35 1.69 17.81 -3.19
CA ALA A 35 1.30 17.79 -4.60
C ALA A 35 1.72 16.50 -5.31
N LEU A 36 1.54 15.34 -4.68
CA LEU A 36 1.20 14.15 -5.47
C LEU A 36 -0.26 13.89 -5.19
N ALA A 37 -1.10 14.66 -5.88
CA ALA A 37 -2.46 14.23 -6.13
C ALA A 37 -2.34 12.79 -6.67
N PRO A 38 -2.83 11.76 -5.97
CA PRO A 38 -3.21 10.59 -6.70
C PRO A 38 -4.34 11.10 -7.60
N ASN A 39 -4.08 11.13 -8.90
CA ASN A 39 -5.11 10.83 -9.87
C ASN A 39 -5.55 9.37 -9.65
N VAL A 40 -6.05 9.08 -8.44
CA VAL A 40 -7.20 8.20 -8.28
C VAL A 40 -8.35 9.07 -8.72
N GLU A 41 -8.44 9.22 -10.04
CA GLU A 41 -9.73 9.38 -10.65
C GLU A 41 -10.57 8.25 -10.08
N LYS A 42 -11.55 8.66 -9.28
CA LYS A 42 -12.64 7.84 -8.82
C LYS A 42 -13.33 7.29 -10.06
N SER A 43 -12.81 6.20 -10.61
CA SER A 43 -13.64 5.29 -11.37
C SER A 43 -14.25 4.32 -10.36
N ALA A 44 -15.28 4.82 -9.68
CA ALA A 44 -16.39 3.98 -9.27
C ALA A 44 -17.09 3.50 -10.56
N GLY A 45 -16.41 2.61 -11.28
CA GLY A 45 -16.93 1.98 -12.48
C GLY A 45 -17.74 0.77 -12.07
N ASN A 46 -19.06 0.88 -12.14
CA ASN A 46 -19.90 -0.27 -12.43
C ASN A 46 -19.57 -0.73 -13.87
N GLN A 47 -18.39 -1.30 -14.08
CA GLN A 47 -18.02 -1.92 -15.35
C GLN A 47 -18.07 -3.42 -15.12
N ALA A 48 -18.91 -4.08 -15.92
CA ALA A 48 -19.01 -5.52 -15.95
C ALA A 48 -17.60 -6.13 -16.03
N PRO A 49 -17.30 -7.17 -15.25
CA PRO A 49 -15.96 -7.77 -15.14
C PRO A 49 -15.37 -8.30 -16.45
N GLU A 50 -16.13 -8.27 -17.55
CA GLU A 50 -15.82 -8.93 -18.81
C GLU A 50 -14.90 -8.11 -19.75
N GLU A 51 -14.75 -6.79 -19.56
CA GLU A 51 -13.95 -5.94 -20.48
C GLU A 51 -12.69 -5.28 -19.88
N LEU A 52 -12.49 -5.38 -18.57
CA LEU A 52 -11.32 -4.78 -17.93
C LEU A 52 -10.09 -5.67 -18.15
N LYS A 53 -9.10 -5.12 -18.87
CA LYS A 53 -7.80 -5.74 -19.12
C LYS A 53 -6.76 -5.10 -18.20
N LEU A 54 -6.27 -5.87 -17.23
CA LEU A 54 -5.17 -5.50 -16.34
C LEU A 54 -3.84 -5.67 -17.08
N THR A 55 -2.87 -4.78 -16.90
CA THR A 55 -1.51 -5.02 -17.41
C THR A 55 -0.62 -5.48 -16.26
N VAL A 56 -0.21 -6.74 -16.26
CA VAL A 56 0.68 -7.31 -15.24
C VAL A 56 2.04 -7.58 -15.88
N GLY A 57 3.07 -6.87 -15.44
CA GLY A 57 4.42 -7.11 -15.95
C GLY A 57 4.56 -6.93 -17.47
N GLY A 58 3.78 -6.02 -18.05
CA GLY A 58 3.74 -5.80 -19.50
C GLY A 58 2.87 -6.78 -20.30
N LYS A 59 2.27 -7.80 -19.66
CA LYS A 59 1.26 -8.66 -20.27
C LYS A 59 -0.14 -8.15 -19.98
N THR A 60 -1.02 -8.22 -20.98
CA THR A 60 -2.44 -7.93 -20.82
C THR A 60 -3.13 -9.14 -20.19
N VAL A 61 -3.91 -8.95 -19.14
CA VAL A 61 -4.51 -10.00 -18.32
C VAL A 61 -5.99 -9.68 -18.12
N SER A 62 -6.88 -10.61 -18.43
CA SER A 62 -8.30 -10.47 -18.11
C SER A 62 -8.53 -10.46 -16.59
N ILE A 63 -9.45 -9.64 -16.08
CA ILE A 63 -9.87 -9.68 -14.67
C ILE A 63 -10.30 -11.10 -14.26
N ASN A 64 -11.03 -11.82 -15.12
CA ASN A 64 -11.47 -13.18 -14.80
C ASN A 64 -10.29 -14.14 -14.64
N ALA A 65 -9.28 -14.04 -15.51
CA ALA A 65 -8.06 -14.84 -15.38
C ALA A 65 -7.30 -14.48 -14.08
N HIS A 66 -7.22 -13.19 -13.74
CA HIS A 66 -6.62 -12.74 -12.49
C HIS A 66 -7.32 -13.35 -11.26
N ILE A 67 -8.65 -13.26 -11.18
CA ILE A 67 -9.44 -13.80 -10.07
C ILE A 67 -9.31 -15.33 -9.99
N ALA A 68 -9.42 -16.03 -11.12
CA ALA A 68 -9.30 -17.48 -11.17
C ALA A 68 -7.92 -17.95 -10.68
N CYS A 69 -6.86 -17.26 -11.07
CA CYS A 69 -5.49 -17.58 -10.66
C CYS A 69 -5.19 -17.24 -9.21
N GLN A 70 -5.73 -16.13 -8.69
CA GLN A 70 -5.65 -15.84 -7.25
C GLN A 70 -6.30 -16.93 -6.40
N SER A 71 -7.50 -17.37 -6.79
CA SER A 71 -8.21 -18.43 -6.08
C SER A 71 -7.51 -19.77 -6.19
N LYS A 72 -7.06 -20.15 -7.41
CA LYS A 72 -6.35 -21.42 -7.66
C LYS A 72 -5.05 -21.53 -6.87
N LEU A 73 -4.32 -20.42 -6.71
CA LEU A 73 -3.05 -20.37 -5.98
C LEU A 73 -3.23 -20.11 -4.48
N GLY A 74 -4.46 -19.94 -4.00
CA GLY A 74 -4.72 -19.68 -2.58
C GLY A 74 -4.04 -18.42 -2.05
N LEU A 75 -3.90 -17.38 -2.88
CA LEU A 75 -3.25 -16.14 -2.45
C LEU A 75 -4.10 -15.44 -1.39
N SER A 76 -3.51 -15.18 -0.23
CA SER A 76 -4.14 -14.41 0.85
C SER A 76 -4.44 -12.97 0.42
N GLU A 77 -5.34 -12.28 1.12
CA GLU A 77 -5.60 -10.85 0.88
C GLU A 77 -4.33 -10.00 1.02
N SER A 78 -3.43 -10.37 1.94
CA SER A 78 -2.11 -9.74 2.08
C SER A 78 -1.26 -9.92 0.82
N ASN A 79 -1.26 -11.12 0.22
CA ASN A 79 -0.54 -11.39 -1.03
C ASN A 79 -1.12 -10.59 -2.20
N ILE A 80 -2.45 -10.47 -2.26
CA ILE A 80 -3.16 -9.64 -3.25
C ILE A 80 -2.78 -8.16 -3.07
N SER A 81 -2.72 -7.67 -1.83
CA SER A 81 -2.32 -6.30 -1.52
C SER A 81 -0.89 -6.00 -1.94
N VAL A 82 0.06 -6.89 -1.63
CA VAL A 82 1.47 -6.77 -2.07
C VAL A 82 1.57 -6.76 -3.60
N PHE A 83 0.88 -7.68 -4.27
CA PHE A 83 0.85 -7.74 -5.73
C PHE A 83 0.38 -6.41 -6.34
N ARG A 84 -0.75 -5.86 -5.88
CA ARG A 84 -1.31 -4.60 -6.39
C ARG A 84 -0.38 -3.42 -6.15
N LYS A 85 0.22 -3.32 -4.96
CA LYS A 85 1.21 -2.28 -4.64
C LYS A 85 2.44 -2.37 -5.54
N ALA A 86 2.92 -3.59 -5.78
CA ALA A 86 4.09 -3.84 -6.61
C ALA A 86 3.85 -3.61 -8.09
N GLN A 87 2.66 -3.94 -8.57
CA GLN A 87 2.21 -3.60 -9.92
C GLN A 87 2.13 -2.10 -10.09
N ALA A 88 1.46 -1.39 -9.17
CA ALA A 88 1.31 0.08 -9.23
C ALA A 88 2.65 0.81 -9.16
N GLY A 89 3.61 0.28 -8.40
CA GLY A 89 4.95 0.86 -8.29
C GLY A 89 5.97 0.34 -9.32
N GLY A 90 5.59 -0.54 -10.25
CA GLY A 90 6.51 -1.07 -11.27
C GLY A 90 7.62 -1.98 -10.72
N TYR A 91 7.47 -2.52 -9.51
CA TYR A 91 8.46 -3.38 -8.85
C TYR A 91 7.91 -4.79 -8.60
N LEU A 92 6.92 -5.24 -9.38
CA LEU A 92 6.34 -6.58 -9.29
C LEU A 92 7.40 -7.69 -9.35
N TYR A 93 8.47 -7.48 -10.12
CA TYR A 93 9.61 -8.41 -10.22
C TYR A 93 10.64 -8.26 -9.10
N ASN A 94 10.37 -7.44 -8.08
CA ASN A 94 11.22 -7.26 -6.90
C ASN A 94 10.57 -7.76 -5.61
N THR A 95 9.28 -8.11 -5.62
CA THR A 95 8.56 -8.66 -4.46
C THR A 95 7.69 -9.84 -4.87
N GLY A 96 7.70 -10.91 -4.09
CA GLY A 96 6.85 -12.08 -4.29
C GLY A 96 5.67 -12.15 -3.31
N PRO A 97 4.89 -13.24 -3.37
CA PRO A 97 3.94 -13.62 -2.32
C PRO A 97 4.63 -13.68 -0.95
N ILE A 98 3.87 -13.44 0.11
CA ILE A 98 4.29 -13.61 1.50
C ILE A 98 4.08 -15.08 1.90
N ASP A 99 5.12 -15.69 2.45
CA ASP A 99 5.12 -17.01 3.09
C ASP A 99 5.50 -16.90 4.58
N SER A 100 5.89 -18.02 5.21
CA SER A 100 6.29 -18.06 6.62
C SER A 100 7.58 -17.29 6.94
N LEU A 101 8.40 -16.98 5.94
CA LEU A 101 9.68 -16.30 6.04
C LEU A 101 9.62 -14.85 5.53
N GLY A 102 8.49 -14.41 4.96
CA GLY A 102 8.28 -13.06 4.45
C GLY A 102 7.98 -13.04 2.96
N THR A 103 8.31 -11.95 2.26
CA THR A 103 8.11 -11.89 0.80
C THR A 103 9.12 -12.79 0.09
N VAL A 104 8.64 -13.68 -0.76
CA VAL A 104 9.50 -14.54 -1.59
C VAL A 104 10.39 -13.69 -2.49
N PHE A 105 11.70 -13.85 -2.35
CA PHE A 105 12.71 -13.17 -3.16
C PHE A 105 13.42 -14.17 -4.08
N SER A 106 12.77 -14.49 -5.20
CA SER A 106 13.27 -15.43 -6.21
C SER A 106 12.92 -14.93 -7.62
N PRO A 107 13.75 -15.16 -8.65
CA PRO A 107 13.36 -14.89 -10.04
C PRO A 107 11.99 -15.48 -10.40
N ALA A 108 11.65 -16.64 -9.84
CA ALA A 108 10.42 -17.39 -10.11
C ALA A 108 9.20 -17.00 -9.24
N ARG A 109 9.28 -15.90 -8.46
CA ARG A 109 8.31 -15.59 -7.39
C ARG A 109 6.85 -15.42 -7.84
N TRP A 110 6.60 -15.14 -9.12
CA TRP A 110 5.26 -15.02 -9.70
C TRP A 110 5.03 -16.00 -10.86
N ASP A 111 5.92 -16.99 -11.05
CA ASP A 111 5.86 -17.89 -12.21
C ASP A 111 4.56 -18.71 -12.21
N ASP A 112 4.12 -19.19 -11.06
CA ASP A 112 2.85 -19.92 -10.93
C ASP A 112 1.65 -19.03 -11.30
N TYR A 113 1.72 -17.75 -10.92
CA TYR A 113 0.70 -16.76 -11.28
C TYR A 113 0.68 -16.53 -12.79
N PHE A 114 1.83 -16.23 -13.40
CA PHE A 114 1.92 -15.97 -14.84
C PHE A 114 1.58 -17.21 -15.67
N SER A 115 2.01 -18.40 -15.25
CA SER A 115 1.66 -19.67 -15.89
C SER A 115 0.15 -19.92 -15.82
N CYS A 116 -0.49 -19.58 -14.71
CA CYS A 116 -1.93 -19.67 -14.59
C CYS A 116 -2.64 -18.66 -15.51
N ILE A 117 -2.16 -17.43 -15.61
CA ILE A 117 -2.72 -16.42 -16.52
C ILE A 117 -2.62 -16.89 -17.98
N ASP A 118 -1.46 -17.37 -18.41
CA ASP A 118 -1.24 -17.87 -19.77
C ASP A 118 -2.20 -19.06 -20.07
N ALA A 119 -2.49 -19.91 -19.09
CA ALA A 119 -3.46 -21.00 -19.22
C ALA A 119 -4.95 -20.54 -19.28
N ASN A 120 -5.26 -19.32 -18.86
CA ASN A 120 -6.61 -18.74 -18.82
C ASN A 120 -6.84 -17.64 -19.87
N GLY A 121 -5.99 -17.56 -20.90
CA GLY A 121 -6.16 -16.64 -22.03
C GLY A 121 -5.59 -15.24 -21.81
N GLY A 122 -4.47 -15.14 -21.09
CA GLY A 122 -3.62 -13.94 -21.05
C GLY A 122 -2.76 -13.76 -22.30
#